data_AF-A0A957UVC1-F1
#
_entry.id   AF-A0A957UVC1-F1
#
_cell.length_a   1.000
_cell.length_b   1.000
_cell.length_c   1.000
_cell.angle_alpha   90.00
_cell.angle_beta   90.00
_cell.angle_gamma   90.00
#
_symmetry.space_group_name_H-M   'P 1'
#
loop_
_entity.id
_entity.type
_entity.pdbx_description
1 polymer ?
#
loop_
_entity_poly.entity_id
_entity_poly.type
_entity_poly.pdbx_seq_one_letter_code
_entity_poly.pdbx_strand_id
1 'polypeptide(L)'
;GPNGEGLSRVHIIKACEDSLRRLQTDYIDLYQTHWYDDETPIEETMAALDSLVRQGKVRYVGCSNYPAWRLMQALWACDKGNLVRYDSIQPHYSLVHRAEFEREVQEVCVTYGIGVIPYSPLAGGFLTGKYTRESDTSSA
;
A
#
# COMPACT_ATOMS: atom_id res chain seq x y z
N GLY A 1 -13.02 -10.79 -10.41
CA GLY A 1 -13.79 -10.75 -11.70
C GLY A 1 -13.34 -9.55 -12.50
N PRO A 2 -13.53 -9.45 -13.84
CA PRO A 2 -12.80 -8.49 -14.69
C PRO A 2 -13.00 -7.00 -14.37
N ASN A 3 -13.95 -6.66 -13.48
CA ASN A 3 -14.16 -5.31 -12.93
C ASN A 3 -14.17 -5.26 -11.38
N GLY A 4 -13.61 -6.28 -10.72
CA GLY A 4 -13.74 -6.54 -9.28
C GLY A 4 -12.42 -6.64 -8.52
N GLU A 5 -11.27 -6.59 -9.20
CA GLU A 5 -9.94 -6.48 -8.61
C GLU A 5 -9.00 -5.72 -9.56
N GLY A 6 -7.76 -5.47 -9.10
CA GLY A 6 -6.72 -4.80 -9.89
C GLY A 6 -6.70 -3.28 -9.68
N LEU A 7 -5.88 -2.59 -10.47
CA LEU A 7 -5.66 -1.15 -10.37
C LEU A 7 -6.01 -0.38 -11.64
N SER A 8 -6.89 -0.94 -12.47
CA SER A 8 -7.49 -0.22 -13.61
C SER A 8 -8.26 1.01 -13.13
N ARG A 9 -8.34 2.03 -13.99
CA ARG A 9 -9.04 3.29 -13.68
C ARG A 9 -10.49 3.04 -13.25
N VAL A 10 -11.19 2.17 -13.98
CA VAL A 10 -12.60 1.84 -13.70
C VAL A 10 -12.74 1.22 -12.32
N HIS A 11 -11.87 0.28 -11.96
CA HIS A 11 -11.93 -0.38 -10.67
C HIS A 11 -11.58 0.59 -9.52
N ILE A 12 -10.51 1.37 -9.64
CA ILE A 12 -10.08 2.32 -8.61
C ILE A 12 -11.18 3.32 -8.27
N ILE A 13 -11.79 3.94 -9.30
CA ILE A 13 -12.85 4.94 -9.09
C ILE A 13 -14.04 4.27 -8.40
N LYS A 14 -14.51 3.14 -8.93
CA LYS A 14 -15.66 2.42 -8.37
C LYS A 14 -15.40 1.98 -6.93
N ALA A 15 -14.22 1.43 -6.63
CA ALA A 15 -13.84 0.98 -5.30
C ALA A 15 -13.76 2.14 -4.29
N CYS A 16 -13.30 3.32 -4.71
CA CYS A 16 -13.30 4.52 -3.89
C CYS A 16 -14.73 4.98 -3.57
N GLU A 17 -15.62 5.09 -4.57
CA GLU A 17 -17.04 5.45 -4.35
C GLU A 17 -17.73 4.48 -3.39
N ASP A 18 -17.50 3.18 -3.60
CA ASP A 18 -18.08 2.14 -2.76
C ASP A 18 -17.55 2.22 -1.32
N SER A 19 -16.29 2.63 -1.14
CA SER A 19 -15.68 2.84 0.18
C SER A 19 -16.23 4.07 0.88
N LEU A 20 -16.34 5.21 0.19
CA LEU A 20 -16.95 6.43 0.70
C LEU A 20 -18.38 6.18 1.19
N ARG A 21 -19.19 5.46 0.39
CA ARG A 21 -20.56 5.08 0.75
C ARG A 21 -20.61 4.22 2.03
N ARG A 22 -19.70 3.25 2.18
CA ARG A 22 -19.63 2.41 3.39
C ARG A 22 -19.14 3.17 4.61
N LEU A 23 -18.21 4.10 4.43
CA LEU A 23 -17.65 4.92 5.50
C LEU A 23 -18.57 6.10 5.89
N GLN A 24 -19.60 6.39 5.09
CA GLN A 24 -20.54 7.49 5.29
C GLN A 24 -19.83 8.85 5.38
N THR A 25 -18.87 9.06 4.48
CA THR A 25 -18.08 10.29 4.36
C THR A 25 -17.90 10.64 2.89
N ASP A 26 -17.65 11.92 2.61
CA ASP A 26 -17.42 12.43 1.26
C ASP A 26 -15.94 12.43 0.87
N TYR A 27 -15.04 12.13 1.81
CA TYR A 27 -13.61 12.03 1.54
C TYR A 27 -12.89 10.99 2.40
N ILE A 28 -11.75 10.51 1.89
CA ILE A 28 -10.78 9.66 2.60
C ILE A 28 -9.47 10.44 2.73
N ASP A 29 -8.90 10.50 3.94
CA ASP A 29 -7.62 11.18 4.16
C ASP A 29 -6.47 10.49 3.40
N LEU A 30 -6.36 9.17 3.52
CA LEU A 30 -5.32 8.38 2.88
C LEU A 30 -5.93 7.17 2.17
N TYR A 31 -5.84 7.15 0.83
CA TYR A 31 -6.30 6.02 0.02
C TYR A 31 -5.10 5.23 -0.53
N GLN A 32 -5.07 3.92 -0.30
CA GLN A 32 -3.89 3.09 -0.57
C GLN A 32 -4.18 1.99 -1.59
N THR A 33 -3.30 1.83 -2.58
CA THR A 33 -3.29 0.63 -3.41
C THR A 33 -2.79 -0.55 -2.59
N HIS A 34 -3.56 -1.65 -2.54
CA HIS A 34 -3.27 -2.77 -1.63
C HIS A 34 -2.07 -3.60 -2.10
N TRP A 35 -1.96 -3.82 -3.40
CA TRP A 35 -0.85 -4.51 -4.07
C TRP A 35 -0.61 -3.82 -5.40
N TYR A 36 0.59 -3.94 -5.95
CA TYR A 36 0.81 -3.51 -7.33
C TYR A 36 0.07 -4.46 -8.29
N ASP A 37 -0.33 -3.92 -9.43
CA ASP A 37 -0.97 -4.65 -10.51
C ASP A 37 -0.02 -4.68 -11.71
N ASP A 38 0.28 -5.88 -12.21
CA ASP A 38 1.14 -6.10 -13.38
C ASP A 38 0.39 -5.96 -14.71
N GLU A 39 -0.95 -6.07 -14.68
CA GLU A 39 -1.78 -5.99 -15.88
C GLU A 39 -2.15 -4.55 -16.23
N THR A 40 -2.21 -3.66 -15.23
CA THR A 40 -2.50 -2.24 -15.44
C THR A 40 -1.22 -1.41 -15.58
N PRO A 41 -1.07 -0.59 -16.63
CA PRO A 41 0.00 0.40 -16.74
C PRO A 41 0.04 1.32 -15.51
N ILE A 42 1.22 1.54 -14.93
CA ILE A 42 1.34 2.31 -13.68
C ILE A 42 0.84 3.75 -13.86
N GLU A 43 1.02 4.33 -15.05
CA GLU A 43 0.52 5.66 -15.41
C GLU A 43 -1.02 5.73 -15.36
N GLU A 44 -1.72 4.67 -15.76
CA GLU A 44 -3.19 4.63 -15.68
C GLU A 44 -3.64 4.63 -14.22
N THR A 45 -3.02 3.78 -13.39
CA THR A 45 -3.26 3.72 -11.95
C THR A 45 -3.04 5.09 -11.30
N MET A 46 -1.89 5.72 -11.53
CA MET A 46 -1.56 7.02 -10.93
C MET A 46 -2.51 8.13 -11.42
N ALA A 47 -2.90 8.12 -12.71
CA ALA A 47 -3.87 9.08 -13.24
C ALA A 47 -5.29 8.89 -12.68
N ALA A 48 -5.68 7.66 -12.33
CA ALA A 48 -6.93 7.37 -11.64
C ALA A 48 -6.92 7.92 -10.21
N LEU A 49 -5.84 7.68 -9.47
CA LEU A 49 -5.64 8.20 -8.12
C LEU A 49 -5.62 9.74 -8.10
N ASP A 50 -4.90 10.36 -9.02
CA ASP A 50 -4.87 11.82 -9.19
C ASP A 50 -6.26 12.41 -9.45
N SER A 51 -7.07 11.72 -10.26
CA SER A 51 -8.45 12.12 -10.53
C SER A 51 -9.31 12.14 -9.27
N LEU A 52 -9.12 11.19 -8.35
CA LEU A 52 -9.84 11.14 -7.07
C LEU A 52 -9.40 12.28 -6.13
N VAL A 53 -8.11 12.59 -6.12
CA VAL A 53 -7.57 13.72 -5.35
C VAL A 53 -8.11 15.06 -5.85
N ARG A 54 -8.10 15.28 -7.17
CA ARG A 54 -8.67 16.48 -7.79
C ARG A 54 -10.17 16.64 -7.55
N GLN A 55 -10.90 15.53 -7.44
CA GLN A 55 -12.32 15.52 -7.08
C GLN A 55 -12.57 15.81 -5.59
N GLY A 56 -11.53 15.88 -4.76
CA GLY A 56 -11.64 16.09 -3.32
C GLY A 56 -12.08 14.86 -2.53
N LYS A 57 -12.22 13.70 -3.19
CA LYS A 57 -12.63 12.42 -2.60
C LYS A 57 -11.51 11.75 -1.81
N VAL A 58 -10.28 12.09 -2.14
CA VAL A 58 -9.06 11.61 -1.48
C VAL A 58 -8.15 12.80 -1.18
N ARG A 59 -7.48 12.84 -0.03
CA ARG A 59 -6.50 13.89 0.29
C ARG A 59 -5.07 13.50 -0.09
N TYR A 60 -4.66 12.31 0.31
CA TYR A 60 -3.34 11.74 0.05
C TYR A 60 -3.47 10.31 -0.46
N VAL A 61 -2.45 9.86 -1.19
CA VAL A 61 -2.39 8.49 -1.70
C VAL A 61 -1.17 7.76 -1.17
N GLY A 62 -1.32 6.47 -0.97
CA GLY A 62 -0.23 5.58 -0.59
C GLY A 62 -0.30 4.25 -1.32
N CYS A 63 0.63 3.36 -1.00
CA CYS A 63 0.65 2.02 -1.55
C CYS A 63 0.99 1.00 -0.46
N SER A 64 0.81 -0.28 -0.76
CA SER A 64 1.13 -1.39 0.12
C SER A 64 1.74 -2.50 -0.70
N ASN A 65 2.73 -3.19 -0.13
CA ASN A 65 3.37 -4.35 -0.76
C ASN A 65 4.03 -4.04 -2.13
N TYR A 66 4.55 -2.82 -2.32
CA TYR A 66 5.32 -2.47 -3.51
C TYR A 66 6.80 -2.80 -3.27
N PRO A 67 7.45 -3.61 -4.14
CA PRO A 67 8.91 -3.71 -4.14
C PRO A 67 9.53 -2.38 -4.59
N ALA A 68 10.78 -2.15 -4.22
CA ALA A 68 11.47 -0.87 -4.47
C ALA A 68 11.44 -0.45 -5.95
N TRP A 69 11.68 -1.37 -6.88
CA TRP A 69 11.65 -1.08 -8.32
C TRP A 69 10.28 -0.59 -8.81
N ARG A 70 9.19 -1.16 -8.28
CA ARG A 70 7.83 -0.79 -8.68
C ARG A 70 7.40 0.52 -8.02
N LEU A 71 7.81 0.75 -6.77
CA LEU A 71 7.63 2.04 -6.10
C LEU A 71 8.34 3.16 -6.88
N MET A 72 9.58 2.91 -7.32
CA MET A 72 10.33 3.86 -8.16
C MET A 72 9.66 4.14 -9.50
N GLN A 73 9.12 3.12 -10.17
CA GLN A 73 8.33 3.33 -11.40
C GLN A 73 7.11 4.21 -11.17
N ALA A 74 6.40 4.02 -10.05
CA ALA A 74 5.26 4.86 -9.70
C ALA A 74 5.68 6.31 -9.45
N LEU A 75 6.72 6.55 -8.64
CA LEU A 75 7.24 7.90 -8.38
C LEU A 75 7.67 8.60 -9.69
N TRP A 76 8.33 7.87 -10.58
CA TRP A 76 8.74 8.39 -11.88
C TRP A 76 7.53 8.74 -12.78
N ALA A 77 6.51 7.89 -12.82
CA ALA A 77 5.28 8.17 -13.54
C ALA A 77 4.58 9.43 -13.01
N CYS A 78 4.59 9.64 -11.69
CA CYS A 78 4.03 10.83 -11.06
C CYS A 78 4.79 12.10 -11.46
N ASP A 79 6.13 12.07 -11.36
CA ASP A 79 6.99 13.19 -11.73
C ASP A 79 6.83 13.57 -13.21
N LYS A 80 6.90 12.57 -14.10
CA LYS A 80 6.74 12.76 -15.55
C LYS A 80 5.36 13.28 -15.92
N GLY A 81 4.32 12.81 -15.23
CA GLY A 81 2.93 13.15 -15.50
C GLY A 81 2.40 14.36 -14.75
N ASN A 82 3.20 14.95 -13.85
CA ASN A 82 2.74 15.93 -12.86
C ASN A 82 1.45 15.48 -12.13
N LEU A 83 1.46 14.23 -11.67
CA LEU A 83 0.37 13.57 -10.95
C LEU A 83 0.64 13.54 -9.45
N VAL A 84 -0.39 13.29 -8.65
CA VAL A 84 -0.21 12.94 -7.23
C VAL A 84 0.78 11.79 -7.06
N ARG A 85 1.69 11.91 -6.09
CA ARG A 85 2.67 10.88 -5.72
C ARG A 85 2.17 10.01 -4.57
N TYR A 86 2.79 8.85 -4.37
CA TYR A 86 2.62 8.10 -3.11
C TYR A 86 3.36 8.80 -1.96
N ASP A 87 2.60 9.25 -0.95
CA ASP A 87 3.12 9.89 0.25
C ASP A 87 3.40 8.89 1.38
N SER A 88 2.85 7.67 1.30
CA SER A 88 3.09 6.60 2.25
C SER A 88 3.19 5.22 1.62
N ILE A 89 3.86 4.29 2.33
CA ILE A 89 3.82 2.86 2.06
C ILE A 89 3.43 2.07 3.32
N GLN A 90 2.66 1.00 3.14
CA GLN A 90 2.28 0.04 4.17
C GLN A 90 3.02 -1.30 3.98
N PRO A 91 4.22 -1.50 4.55
CA PRO A 91 4.97 -2.74 4.38
C PRO A 91 4.67 -3.77 5.48
N HIS A 92 4.86 -5.05 5.19
CA HIS A 92 5.02 -6.07 6.23
C HIS A 92 6.33 -5.84 6.96
N TYR A 93 6.28 -5.58 8.26
CA TYR A 93 7.51 -5.34 9.01
C TYR A 93 7.37 -5.74 10.48
N SER A 94 8.29 -6.61 10.94
CA SER A 94 8.39 -7.05 12.33
C SER A 94 9.81 -7.50 12.65
N LEU A 95 10.12 -7.79 13.91
CA LEU A 95 11.46 -8.27 14.30
C LEU A 95 11.90 -9.54 13.57
N VAL A 96 10.95 -10.38 13.13
CA VAL A 96 11.21 -11.63 12.41
C VAL A 96 11.00 -11.52 10.89
N HIS A 97 10.49 -10.39 10.42
CA HIS A 97 10.27 -10.12 8.99
C HIS A 97 10.79 -8.73 8.65
N ARG A 98 12.11 -8.63 8.44
CA ARG A 98 12.82 -7.37 8.20
C ARG A 98 13.27 -7.20 6.76
N ALA A 99 13.67 -8.29 6.13
CA ALA A 99 14.38 -8.28 4.85
C ALA A 99 13.57 -7.65 3.71
N GLU A 100 12.27 -7.86 3.64
CA GLU A 100 11.42 -7.30 2.58
C GLU A 100 11.44 -5.77 2.56
N PHE A 101 11.37 -5.14 3.75
CA PHE A 101 11.37 -3.69 3.88
C PHE A 101 12.80 -3.10 3.90
N GLU A 102 13.69 -3.63 4.74
CA GLU A 102 15.01 -3.02 5.01
C GLU A 102 16.00 -3.18 3.85
N ARG A 103 15.82 -4.16 2.97
CA ARG A 103 16.82 -4.44 1.91
C ARG A 103 16.91 -3.32 0.89
N GLU A 104 15.76 -2.78 0.47
CA GLU A 104 15.70 -1.76 -0.60
C GLU A 104 14.60 -0.71 -0.36
N VAL A 105 13.42 -1.12 0.10
CA VAL A 105 12.25 -0.22 0.23
C VAL A 105 12.49 0.89 1.25
N GLN A 106 13.16 0.59 2.36
CA GLN A 106 13.51 1.58 3.39
C GLN A 106 14.32 2.74 2.80
N GLU A 107 15.33 2.46 1.97
CA GLU A 107 16.20 3.49 1.40
C GLU A 107 15.43 4.39 0.43
N VAL A 108 14.50 3.83 -0.34
CA VAL A 108 13.57 4.61 -1.17
C VAL A 108 12.71 5.53 -0.29
N CYS A 109 12.18 5.02 0.84
CA CYS A 109 11.35 5.83 1.71
C CYS A 109 12.10 7.02 2.33
N VAL A 110 13.33 6.78 2.81
CA VAL A 110 14.20 7.84 3.36
C VAL A 110 14.58 8.85 2.29
N THR A 111 14.98 8.37 1.10
CA THR A 111 15.46 9.23 0.00
C THR A 111 14.36 10.16 -0.54
N TYR A 112 13.15 9.64 -0.71
CA TYR A 112 12.04 10.36 -1.35
C TYR A 112 11.00 10.91 -0.36
N GLY A 113 11.26 10.82 0.94
CA GLY A 113 10.37 11.34 1.98
C GLY A 113 8.97 10.68 1.94
N ILE A 114 8.94 9.35 1.97
CA ILE A 114 7.72 8.54 2.01
C ILE A 114 7.50 8.05 3.44
N GLY A 115 6.30 8.28 3.99
CA GLY A 115 5.92 7.79 5.31
C GLY A 115 5.74 6.27 5.33
N VAL A 116 6.05 5.62 6.45
CA VAL A 116 5.97 4.17 6.59
C VAL A 116 4.95 3.79 7.66
N ILE A 117 3.95 2.99 7.28
CA ILE A 117 2.88 2.51 8.18
C ILE A 117 2.97 0.97 8.23
N PRO A 118 3.82 0.37 9.06
CA PRO A 118 4.04 -1.07 9.04
C PRO A 118 2.80 -1.83 9.52
N TYR A 119 2.53 -3.00 8.91
CA TYR A 119 1.53 -3.94 9.39
C TYR A 119 2.17 -5.21 9.96
N SER A 120 1.38 -5.96 10.74
CA SER A 120 1.82 -7.18 11.45
C SER A 120 3.08 -7.00 12.32
N PRO A 121 3.16 -5.96 13.18
CA PRO A 121 4.35 -5.72 14.00
C PRO A 121 4.68 -6.87 14.96
N LEU A 122 3.67 -7.67 15.32
CA LEU A 122 3.79 -8.86 16.17
C LEU A 122 3.83 -10.19 15.39
N ALA A 123 4.04 -10.15 14.06
CA ALA A 123 4.05 -11.31 13.18
C ALA A 123 2.83 -12.24 13.38
N GLY A 124 1.62 -11.69 13.25
CA GLY A 124 0.37 -12.45 13.46
C GLY A 124 0.18 -12.95 14.90
N GLY A 125 0.90 -12.37 15.86
CA GLY A 125 0.89 -12.78 17.26
C GLY A 125 2.00 -13.77 17.63
N PHE A 126 2.90 -14.13 16.71
CA PHE A 126 4.08 -14.94 17.02
C PHE A 126 4.97 -14.29 18.09
N LEU A 127 5.13 -12.96 18.01
CA LEU A 127 5.98 -12.18 18.91
C LEU A 127 5.30 -11.79 20.23
N THR A 128 4.16 -12.38 20.58
CA THR A 128 3.49 -12.08 21.87
C THR A 128 4.06 -12.87 23.05
N GLY A 129 4.93 -13.84 22.79
CA GLY A 129 5.46 -14.76 23.81
C GLY A 129 4.53 -15.94 24.15
N LYS A 130 3.35 -16.05 23.52
CA LYS A 130 2.41 -17.17 23.75
C LYS A 130 2.91 -18.51 23.22
N TYR A 131 3.83 -18.49 22.26
CA TYR A 131 4.49 -19.68 21.73
C TYR A 131 5.91 -19.72 22.28
N THR A 132 6.21 -20.78 23.04
CA THR A 132 7.54 -21.03 23.59
C THR A 132 8.10 -22.31 22.99
N ARG A 133 9.42 -22.48 23.02
CA ARG A 133 10.05 -23.74 22.58
C ARG A 133 9.60 -24.94 23.44
N GLU A 134 9.21 -24.68 24.68
CA GLU A 134 8.83 -25.71 25.66
C GLU A 134 7.37 -26.16 25.51
N SER A 135 6.47 -25.25 25.12
CA SER A 135 5.04 -25.57 24.89
C SER A 135 4.78 -26.57 23.77
N ASP A 136 5.79 -26.91 22.96
CA ASP A 136 5.72 -27.91 21.89
C ASP A 136 6.11 -29.35 22.34
N THR A 137 6.41 -29.56 23.63
CA THR A 137 6.90 -30.87 24.13
C THR A 137 5.85 -31.72 24.87
N SER A 138 4.61 -31.27 24.99
CA SER A 138 3.55 -31.97 25.75
C SER A 138 2.62 -32.85 24.90
N SER A 139 3.08 -33.35 23.75
CA SER A 139 2.34 -34.34 22.94
C SER A 139 3.27 -35.36 22.26
N ALA A 140 4.07 -36.06 23.07
CA ALA A 140 4.75 -37.30 22.69
C ALA A 140 4.48 -38.37 23.75
#